data_AF-A0AAV7MNT0-F1
#
_entry.id   AF-A0AAV7MNT0-F1
#
_cell.length_a   1.000
_cell.length_b   1.000
_cell.length_c   1.000
_cell.angle_alpha   90.00
_cell.angle_beta   90.00
_cell.angle_gamma   90.00
#
_symmetry.space_group_name_H-M   'P 1'
#
loop_
_entity.id
_entity.type
_entity.pdbx_description
1 polymer ?
#
loop_
_entity_poly.entity_id
_entity_poly.type
_entity_poly.pdbx_seq_one_letter_code
_entity_poly.pdbx_strand_id
1 'polypeptide(L)'
;MVVTSAVVRTVTAGVHRHWLLGPIGHRPLGHVRRWRHPPVYRPLVDLSTMEERHVIITYRLDRATIQELCTQLEPDLMSAIRHPIGIPPQVQVLSVLHFLASGPFQTTVAIASGMSQPMFSNILSRVLSALLKHMQSYIVFPQVEDLPTVKGDFYGLGHIPNIIGAIDGTHVA
;
A
#
# COMPACT_ATOMS: atom_id res chain seq x y z
N MET A 1 -18.90 -30.34 -28.41
CA MET A 1 -17.56 -29.74 -28.48
C MET A 1 -16.75 -30.36 -27.34
N VAL A 2 -15.93 -31.41 -27.54
CA VAL A 2 -14.62 -31.43 -28.28
C VAL A 2 -13.69 -30.51 -27.46
N VAL A 3 -12.66 -30.90 -26.70
CA VAL A 3 -11.66 -32.01 -26.65
C VAL A 3 -11.03 -31.94 -25.23
N THR A 4 -10.77 -33.02 -24.46
CA THR A 4 -9.50 -33.81 -24.36
C THR A 4 -8.23 -32.91 -24.18
N SER A 5 -7.21 -33.17 -23.37
CA SER A 5 -6.58 -34.41 -22.92
C SER A 5 -5.58 -34.17 -21.77
N ALA A 6 -5.40 -35.24 -20.98
CA ALA A 6 -4.28 -35.58 -20.09
C ALA A 6 -2.87 -35.33 -20.65
N VAL A 7 -1.87 -35.19 -19.75
CA VAL A 7 -0.69 -36.10 -19.67
C VAL A 7 -0.14 -36.12 -18.23
N VAL A 8 -0.20 -37.31 -17.63
CA VAL A 8 0.55 -37.78 -16.46
C VAL A 8 1.45 -38.93 -16.95
N ARG A 9 2.57 -39.16 -16.24
CA ARG A 9 3.63 -40.21 -16.39
C ARG A 9 4.89 -39.66 -17.07
N THR A 10 6.11 -39.97 -16.61
CA THR A 10 6.60 -41.32 -16.27
C THR A 10 7.80 -41.26 -15.31
N VAL A 11 7.86 -42.21 -14.37
CA VAL A 11 9.08 -42.66 -13.70
C VAL A 11 9.64 -43.83 -14.51
N THR A 12 10.91 -43.81 -14.86
CA THR A 12 11.66 -44.99 -15.33
C THR A 12 13.09 -44.93 -14.81
N ALA A 13 13.51 -46.04 -14.22
CA ALA A 13 14.81 -46.30 -13.61
C ALA A 13 15.94 -46.43 -14.65
N GLY A 14 17.18 -46.22 -14.19
CA GLY A 14 18.39 -46.50 -14.97
C GLY A 14 19.64 -46.39 -14.10
N VAL A 15 20.25 -47.54 -13.82
CA VAL A 15 21.32 -47.79 -12.85
C VAL A 15 22.70 -47.88 -13.56
N HIS A 16 23.74 -47.44 -12.84
CA HIS A 16 25.19 -47.73 -12.98
C HIS A 16 25.93 -47.30 -14.27
N ARG A 17 27.00 -46.50 -14.11
CA ARG A 17 28.41 -46.98 -14.14
C ARG A 17 29.45 -45.86 -13.94
N HIS A 18 30.48 -46.22 -13.15
CA HIS A 18 31.90 -45.87 -13.27
C HIS A 18 32.41 -44.51 -12.77
N TRP A 19 33.17 -44.56 -11.67
CA TRP A 19 34.04 -43.50 -11.17
C TRP A 19 35.29 -43.37 -12.05
N LEU A 20 35.53 -42.19 -12.60
CA LEU A 20 36.87 -41.77 -13.04
C LEU A 20 37.15 -40.37 -12.49
N LEU A 21 38.35 -40.23 -11.93
CA LEU A 21 38.89 -39.05 -11.27
C LEU A 21 39.42 -38.03 -12.29
N GLY A 22 39.08 -36.75 -12.08
CA GLY A 22 39.86 -35.55 -12.47
C GLY A 22 39.41 -34.79 -13.74
N PRO A 23 39.68 -33.46 -13.87
CA PRO A 23 40.30 -32.52 -12.93
C PRO A 23 39.33 -31.43 -12.42
N ILE A 24 39.79 -30.68 -11.42
CA ILE A 24 39.13 -29.56 -10.77
C ILE A 24 38.95 -28.41 -11.78
N GLY A 25 37.78 -28.35 -12.41
CA GLY A 25 37.32 -27.17 -13.13
C GLY A 25 36.45 -26.32 -12.22
N HIS A 26 36.83 -25.07 -12.00
CA HIS A 26 36.02 -24.08 -11.30
C HIS A 26 34.66 -23.95 -12.02
N ARG A 27 33.60 -24.55 -11.45
CA ARG A 27 32.23 -24.28 -11.87
C ARG A 27 31.88 -22.86 -11.43
N PRO A 28 31.33 -21.98 -12.29
CA PRO A 28 30.72 -20.77 -11.80
C PRO A 28 29.59 -21.21 -10.87
N LEU A 29 29.57 -20.67 -9.65
CA LEU A 29 28.47 -20.84 -8.72
C LEU A 29 27.21 -20.32 -9.41
N GLY A 30 26.40 -21.24 -9.94
CA GLY A 30 25.06 -20.92 -10.40
C GLY A 30 24.36 -20.22 -9.25
N HIS A 31 23.82 -19.04 -9.52
CA HIS A 31 22.98 -18.31 -8.57
C HIS A 31 21.85 -19.25 -8.14
N VAL A 32 22.01 -19.87 -6.97
CA VAL A 32 20.91 -20.51 -6.26
C VAL A 32 19.94 -19.38 -5.98
N ARG A 33 18.87 -19.29 -6.78
CA ARG A 33 17.73 -18.45 -6.44
C ARG A 33 17.27 -18.93 -5.08
N ARG A 34 17.64 -18.19 -4.02
CA ARG A 34 17.06 -18.42 -2.69
C ARG A 34 15.56 -18.34 -2.89
N TRP A 35 14.90 -19.47 -2.73
CA TRP A 35 13.46 -19.50 -2.49
C TRP A 35 13.25 -18.68 -1.23
N ARG A 36 12.91 -17.39 -1.41
CA ARG A 36 12.42 -16.59 -0.30
C ARG A 36 11.08 -17.20 0.05
N HIS A 37 10.98 -17.79 1.23
CA HIS A 37 9.67 -18.11 1.79
C HIS A 37 8.81 -16.85 1.68
N PRO A 38 7.54 -16.97 1.23
CA PRO A 38 6.61 -15.85 1.35
C PRO A 38 6.67 -15.35 2.79
N PRO A 39 6.80 -14.04 3.04
CA PRO A 39 6.75 -13.53 4.40
C PRO A 39 5.46 -14.03 5.04
N VAL A 40 5.59 -14.77 6.15
CA VAL A 40 4.46 -15.21 6.95
C VAL A 40 3.87 -13.94 7.56
N TYR A 41 2.78 -13.48 6.97
CA TYR A 41 2.15 -12.23 7.36
C TYR A 41 1.38 -12.48 8.68
N ARG A 42 1.88 -11.89 9.78
CA ARG A 42 1.19 -11.83 11.08
C ARG A 42 -0.16 -11.13 10.87
N PRO A 43 -1.26 -11.47 11.56
CA PRO A 43 -2.60 -11.03 11.17
C PRO A 43 -2.63 -9.54 10.87
N LEU A 44 -3.02 -9.24 9.63
CA LEU A 44 -3.45 -7.92 9.19
C LEU A 44 -4.30 -7.35 10.31
N VAL A 45 -4.08 -6.08 10.63
CA VAL A 45 -5.04 -5.36 11.47
C VAL A 45 -6.44 -5.60 10.90
N ASP A 46 -7.27 -6.30 11.66
CA ASP A 46 -8.65 -6.57 11.27
C ASP A 46 -9.49 -5.36 11.70
N LEU A 47 -9.73 -4.46 10.76
CA LEU A 47 -10.51 -3.25 10.94
C LEU A 47 -11.91 -3.54 11.52
N SER A 48 -12.47 -4.74 11.28
CA SER A 48 -13.79 -5.13 11.79
C SER A 48 -13.81 -5.41 13.29
N THR A 49 -12.65 -5.76 13.87
CA THR A 49 -12.52 -6.11 15.30
C THR A 49 -12.14 -4.91 16.19
N MET A 50 -11.70 -3.80 15.60
CA MET A 50 -11.31 -2.60 16.34
C MET A 50 -12.53 -1.79 16.79
N GLU A 51 -12.50 -1.17 17.97
CA GLU A 51 -13.50 -0.16 18.37
C GLU A 51 -13.37 1.09 17.48
N GLU A 52 -14.49 1.73 17.13
CA GLU A 52 -14.52 2.93 16.26
C GLU A 52 -13.59 4.05 16.76
N ARG A 53 -13.58 4.30 18.07
CA ARG A 53 -12.69 5.30 18.67
C ARG A 53 -11.22 5.02 18.39
N HIS A 54 -10.82 3.75 18.48
CA HIS A 54 -9.45 3.35 18.16
C HIS A 54 -9.15 3.50 16.67
N VAL A 55 -10.13 3.24 15.79
CA VAL A 55 -9.98 3.46 14.34
C VAL A 55 -9.71 4.94 14.05
N ILE A 56 -10.52 5.85 14.59
CA ILE A 56 -10.37 7.30 14.39
C ILE A 56 -9.03 7.79 14.94
N ILE A 57 -8.61 7.34 16.13
CA ILE A 57 -7.31 7.74 16.72
C ILE A 57 -6.15 7.22 15.87
N THR A 58 -6.24 5.99 15.35
CA THR A 58 -5.15 5.32 14.63
C THR A 58 -4.98 5.81 13.19
N TYR A 59 -6.10 6.13 12.53
CA TYR A 59 -6.15 6.40 11.09
C TYR A 59 -6.64 7.80 10.74
N ARG A 60 -7.12 8.60 11.72
CA ARG A 60 -7.76 9.91 11.53
C ARG A 60 -9.01 9.90 10.65
N LEU A 61 -9.56 8.71 10.39
CA LEU A 61 -10.76 8.46 9.59
C LEU A 61 -11.62 7.44 10.33
N ASP A 62 -12.93 7.49 10.11
CA ASP A 62 -13.85 6.45 10.58
C ASP A 62 -13.78 5.17 9.73
N ARG A 63 -14.32 4.07 10.25
CA ARG A 63 -14.28 2.76 9.58
C ARG A 63 -14.96 2.79 8.21
N ALA A 64 -16.09 3.47 8.09
CA ALA A 64 -16.88 3.50 6.87
C ALA A 64 -16.11 4.20 5.75
N THR A 65 -15.49 5.34 6.05
CA THR A 65 -14.65 6.11 5.14
C THR A 65 -13.43 5.31 4.70
N ILE A 66 -12.79 4.57 5.62
CA ILE A 66 -11.67 3.69 5.27
C ILE A 66 -12.11 2.56 4.33
N GLN A 67 -13.28 1.96 4.58
CA GLN A 67 -13.82 0.90 3.72
C GLN A 67 -14.15 1.44 2.32
N GLU A 68 -14.82 2.58 2.24
CA GLU A 68 -15.11 3.26 0.99
C GLU A 68 -13.82 3.56 0.21
N LEU A 69 -12.82 4.12 0.89
CA LEU A 69 -11.52 4.40 0.29
C LEU A 69 -10.83 3.14 -0.21
N CYS A 70 -10.89 2.04 0.54
CA CYS A 70 -10.35 0.75 0.08
C CYS A 70 -11.02 0.28 -1.21
N THR A 71 -12.34 0.37 -1.30
CA THR A 71 -13.10 -0.01 -2.50
C THR A 71 -12.76 0.89 -3.69
N GLN A 72 -12.62 2.20 -3.48
CA GLN A 72 -12.27 3.14 -4.56
C GLN A 72 -10.84 2.92 -5.10
N LEU A 73 -9.89 2.58 -4.23
CA LEU A 73 -8.48 2.40 -4.62
C LEU A 73 -8.15 0.99 -5.12
N GLU A 74 -9.01 -0.01 -4.84
CA GLU A 74 -8.77 -1.40 -5.20
C GLU A 74 -8.46 -1.61 -6.70
N PRO A 75 -9.18 -1.02 -7.67
CA PRO A 75 -8.88 -1.17 -9.09
C PRO A 75 -7.47 -0.69 -9.47
N ASP A 76 -7.03 0.44 -8.91
CA ASP A 76 -5.70 1.00 -9.14
C ASP A 76 -4.59 0.15 -8.53
N LEU A 77 -4.86 -0.42 -7.35
CA LEU A 77 -3.92 -1.29 -6.63
C LEU A 77 -3.85 -2.70 -7.26
N MET A 78 -4.91 -3.18 -7.89
CA MET A 78 -4.93 -4.47 -8.60
C MET A 78 -4.39 -4.38 -10.03
N SER A 79 -4.59 -3.25 -10.74
CA SER A 79 -4.15 -3.10 -12.13
C SER A 79 -2.63 -2.92 -12.27
N ALA A 80 -1.92 -2.48 -11.23
CA ALA A 80 -0.48 -2.20 -11.28
C ALA A 80 0.43 -3.44 -11.20
N ILE A 81 -0.12 -4.65 -11.38
CA ILE A 81 0.57 -5.91 -11.05
C ILE A 81 1.37 -6.43 -12.27
N ARG A 82 2.69 -6.16 -12.30
CA ARG A 82 3.66 -7.02 -13.01
C ARG A 82 4.19 -8.16 -12.13
N HIS A 83 4.13 -7.99 -10.82
CA HIS A 83 4.39 -9.02 -9.81
C HIS A 83 3.44 -8.76 -8.64
N PRO A 84 2.60 -9.72 -8.22
CA PRO A 84 1.73 -9.51 -7.09
C PRO A 84 2.61 -9.33 -5.86
N ILE A 85 2.69 -8.09 -5.36
CA ILE A 85 2.99 -7.90 -3.95
C ILE A 85 1.87 -8.66 -3.26
N GLY A 86 2.18 -9.79 -2.61
CA GLY A 86 1.19 -10.70 -2.01
C GLY A 86 0.45 -10.10 -0.81
N ILE A 87 0.31 -8.78 -0.77
CA ILE A 87 -0.29 -7.98 0.28
C ILE A 87 -1.64 -7.47 -0.26
N PRO A 88 -2.77 -7.83 0.37
CA PRO A 88 -4.08 -7.37 -0.07
C PRO A 88 -4.19 -5.84 -0.14
N PRO A 89 -5.00 -5.27 -1.06
CA PRO A 89 -5.16 -3.82 -1.23
C PRO A 89 -5.52 -3.10 0.07
N GLN A 90 -6.46 -3.64 0.85
CA GLN A 90 -6.88 -3.08 2.14
C GLN A 90 -5.70 -2.88 3.11
N VAL A 91 -4.73 -3.79 3.12
CA VAL A 91 -3.52 -3.69 3.97
C VAL A 91 -2.60 -2.58 3.52
N GLN A 92 -2.45 -2.45 2.20
CA GLN A 92 -1.64 -1.41 1.61
C GLN A 92 -2.20 -0.05 2.00
N VAL A 93 -3.52 0.12 1.88
CA VAL A 93 -4.24 1.34 2.28
C VAL A 93 -4.09 1.60 3.78
N LEU A 94 -4.43 0.63 4.64
CA LEU A 94 -4.32 0.78 6.09
C LEU A 94 -2.90 1.12 6.56
N SER A 95 -1.88 0.49 5.96
CA SER A 95 -0.47 0.74 6.30
C SER A 95 -0.07 2.18 5.96
N VAL A 96 -0.51 2.68 4.81
CA VAL A 96 -0.22 4.03 4.36
C VAL A 96 -1.01 5.08 5.15
N LEU A 97 -2.30 4.84 5.40
CA LEU A 97 -3.12 5.72 6.24
C LEU A 97 -2.52 5.88 7.63
N HIS A 98 -2.10 4.78 8.25
CA HIS A 98 -1.46 4.84 9.56
C HIS A 98 -0.16 5.65 9.55
N PHE A 99 0.66 5.49 8.51
CA PHE A 99 1.89 6.28 8.32
C PHE A 99 1.58 7.77 8.19
N LEU A 100 0.59 8.14 7.38
CA LEU A 100 0.16 9.53 7.20
C LEU A 100 -0.42 10.12 8.49
N ALA A 101 -1.23 9.34 9.22
CA ALA A 101 -1.86 9.75 10.48
C ALA A 101 -0.88 9.91 11.65
N SER A 102 0.20 9.12 11.67
CA SER A 102 1.18 9.10 12.77
C SER A 102 2.36 10.04 12.55
N GLY A 103 2.57 10.49 11.32
CA GLY A 103 3.71 11.34 10.93
C GLY A 103 5.04 10.58 10.87
N PRO A 104 6.09 11.23 10.32
CA PRO A 104 7.38 10.59 10.03
C PRO A 104 8.26 10.33 11.26
N PHE A 105 7.87 10.78 12.47
CA PHE A 105 8.83 11.00 13.55
C PHE A 105 9.09 9.86 14.52
N GLN A 106 8.33 8.75 14.58
CA GLN A 106 8.83 7.62 15.39
C GLN A 106 8.24 6.20 15.23
N THR A 107 7.10 5.95 14.60
CA THR A 107 6.55 4.57 14.65
C THR A 107 5.65 4.23 13.47
N THR A 108 6.24 3.66 12.43
CA THR A 108 5.51 2.74 11.54
C THR A 108 6.19 1.37 11.56
N VAL A 109 6.65 0.96 12.74
CA VAL A 109 7.27 -0.35 12.98
C VAL A 109 6.25 -1.39 13.48
N ALA A 110 5.09 -0.95 13.99
CA ALA A 110 4.07 -1.86 14.52
C ALA A 110 3.16 -2.45 13.43
N ILE A 111 2.65 -1.65 12.48
CA ILE A 111 1.79 -2.13 11.37
C ILE A 111 2.63 -2.69 10.21
N ALA A 112 3.87 -2.23 10.05
CA ALA A 112 4.83 -2.78 9.08
C ALA A 112 5.54 -4.05 9.58
N SER A 113 5.04 -4.72 10.63
CA SER A 113 5.67 -5.89 11.26
C SER A 113 5.82 -7.14 10.36
N GLY A 114 5.61 -7.01 9.05
CA GLY A 114 5.95 -7.99 8.02
C GLY A 114 6.49 -7.41 6.70
N MET A 115 6.76 -6.10 6.58
CA MET A 115 7.20 -5.46 5.32
C MET A 115 8.63 -4.94 5.41
N SER A 116 9.42 -5.17 4.37
CA SER A 116 10.72 -4.51 4.23
C SER A 116 10.53 -3.04 3.85
N GLN A 117 11.49 -2.18 4.21
CA GLN A 117 11.44 -0.75 3.86
C GLN A 117 11.28 -0.51 2.34
N PRO A 118 11.96 -1.24 1.42
CA PRO A 118 11.74 -1.08 -0.01
C PRO A 118 10.32 -1.46 -0.47
N MET A 119 9.73 -2.49 0.17
CA MET A 119 8.36 -2.91 -0.11
C MET A 119 7.36 -1.85 0.35
N PHE A 120 7.54 -1.33 1.57
CA PHE A 120 6.70 -0.25 2.09
C PHE A 120 6.80 1.02 1.24
N SER A 121 8.01 1.42 0.82
CA SER A 121 8.22 2.57 -0.07
C SER A 121 7.47 2.43 -1.40
N ASN A 122 7.48 1.23 -1.99
CA ASN A 122 6.72 0.93 -3.20
C ASN A 122 5.19 1.02 -2.94
N ILE A 123 4.71 0.42 -1.85
CA ILE A 123 3.30 0.48 -1.45
C ILE A 123 2.85 1.93 -1.23
N LEU A 124 3.64 2.72 -0.49
CA LEU A 124 3.37 4.13 -0.24
C LEU A 124 3.21 4.90 -1.54
N SER A 125 4.17 4.76 -2.46
CA SER A 125 4.12 5.43 -3.77
C SER A 125 2.87 5.04 -4.57
N ARG A 126 2.48 3.76 -4.55
CA ARG A 126 1.31 3.27 -5.28
C ARG A 126 -0.01 3.76 -4.70
N VAL A 127 -0.17 3.68 -3.39
CA VAL A 127 -1.37 4.17 -2.70
C VAL A 127 -1.50 5.68 -2.86
N LEU A 128 -0.41 6.44 -2.70
CA LEU A 128 -0.43 7.88 -2.95
C LEU A 128 -0.79 8.22 -4.40
N SER A 129 -0.23 7.48 -5.37
CA SER A 129 -0.59 7.69 -6.79
C SER A 129 -2.07 7.42 -7.05
N ALA A 130 -2.64 6.38 -6.44
CA ALA A 130 -4.06 6.08 -6.55
C ALA A 130 -4.91 7.18 -5.89
N LEU A 131 -4.57 7.61 -4.67
CA LEU A 131 -5.22 8.73 -3.98
C LEU A 131 -5.24 10.01 -4.81
N LEU A 132 -4.11 10.35 -5.43
CA LEU A 132 -3.99 11.56 -6.26
C LEU A 132 -4.90 11.53 -7.49
N LYS A 133 -5.29 10.36 -8.02
CA LYS A 133 -6.27 10.29 -9.12
C LYS A 133 -7.68 10.69 -8.68
N HIS A 134 -8.00 10.46 -7.41
CA HIS A 134 -9.31 10.75 -6.83
C HIS A 134 -9.35 12.08 -6.07
N MET A 135 -8.21 12.77 -5.90
CA MET A 135 -8.09 13.97 -5.06
C MET A 135 -9.04 15.11 -5.45
N GLN A 136 -9.34 15.24 -6.75
CA GLN A 136 -10.17 16.33 -7.27
C GLN A 136 -11.62 16.23 -6.80
N SER A 137 -12.06 15.03 -6.38
CA SER A 137 -13.38 14.83 -5.78
C SER A 137 -13.44 15.27 -4.32
N TYR A 138 -12.30 15.47 -3.66
CA TYR A 138 -12.22 15.75 -2.23
C TYR A 138 -11.62 17.13 -1.91
N ILE A 139 -10.77 17.66 -2.79
CA ILE A 139 -10.05 18.91 -2.56
C ILE A 139 -10.38 19.87 -3.69
N VAL A 140 -11.06 20.96 -3.34
CA VAL A 140 -11.34 22.08 -4.22
C VAL A 140 -10.57 23.29 -3.70
N PHE A 141 -9.68 23.83 -4.52
CA PHE A 141 -8.97 25.07 -4.21
C PHE A 141 -9.75 26.25 -4.80
N PRO A 142 -9.93 27.35 -4.03
CA PRO A 142 -10.64 28.52 -4.51
C PRO A 142 -9.89 29.13 -5.71
N GLN A 143 -10.64 29.54 -6.73
CA GLN A 143 -10.08 30.29 -7.85
C GLN A 143 -9.96 31.77 -7.50
N VAL A 144 -9.30 32.55 -8.35
CA VAL A 144 -9.02 33.98 -8.11
C VAL A 144 -10.32 34.77 -7.88
N GLU A 145 -11.36 34.41 -8.62
CA GLU A 145 -12.72 34.93 -8.53
C GLU A 145 -13.43 34.59 -7.21
N ASP A 146 -13.07 33.48 -6.55
CA ASP A 146 -13.68 33.04 -5.29
C ASP A 146 -12.99 33.67 -4.07
N LEU A 147 -11.77 34.17 -4.22
CA LEU A 147 -10.96 34.70 -3.10
C LEU A 147 -11.66 35.80 -2.28
N PRO A 148 -12.39 36.76 -2.87
CA PRO A 148 -13.09 37.77 -2.08
C PRO A 148 -14.14 37.16 -1.14
N THR A 149 -14.88 36.17 -1.64
CA THR A 149 -15.91 35.45 -0.87
C THR A 149 -15.27 34.66 0.26
N VAL A 150 -14.26 33.83 -0.05
CA VAL A 150 -13.57 33.00 0.94
C VAL A 150 -12.94 33.85 2.05
N LYS A 151 -12.26 34.95 1.68
CA LYS A 151 -11.69 35.90 2.66
C LYS A 151 -12.76 36.53 3.54
N GLY A 152 -13.90 36.89 2.95
CA GLY A 152 -15.06 37.41 3.68
C GLY A 152 -15.61 36.40 4.70
N ASP A 153 -15.75 35.14 4.30
CA ASP A 153 -16.27 34.08 5.16
C ASP A 153 -15.36 33.81 6.36
N PHE A 154 -14.04 33.69 6.14
CA PHE A 154 -13.09 33.54 7.25
C PHE A 154 -13.05 34.77 8.16
N TYR A 155 -13.15 35.98 7.60
CA TYR A 155 -13.23 37.19 8.40
C TYR A 155 -14.52 37.23 9.23
N GLY A 156 -15.66 36.77 8.69
CA GLY A 156 -16.92 36.67 9.43
C GLY A 156 -16.89 35.66 10.57
N LEU A 157 -16.14 34.56 10.43
CA LEU A 157 -16.03 33.52 11.45
C LEU A 157 -15.12 33.91 12.62
N GLY A 158 -14.02 34.61 12.35
CA GLY A 158 -12.96 34.82 13.35
C GLY A 158 -12.27 36.19 13.33
N HIS A 159 -12.73 37.14 12.50
CA HIS A 159 -12.10 38.45 12.27
C HIS A 159 -10.65 38.36 11.80
N ILE A 160 -10.26 37.26 11.16
CA ILE A 160 -8.90 37.06 10.69
C ILE A 160 -8.82 37.45 9.20
N PRO A 161 -8.08 38.51 8.85
CA PRO A 161 -8.05 39.00 7.47
C PRO A 161 -7.20 38.11 6.56
N ASN A 162 -7.53 38.13 5.27
CA ASN A 162 -6.75 37.52 4.18
C ASN A 162 -6.58 35.99 4.24
N ILE A 163 -7.37 35.27 5.04
CA ILE A 163 -7.36 33.80 5.00
C ILE A 163 -8.07 33.30 3.74
N ILE A 164 -7.43 32.38 3.02
CA ILE A 164 -7.99 31.69 1.84
C ILE A 164 -8.23 30.20 2.10
N GLY A 165 -7.85 29.70 3.27
CA GLY A 165 -8.07 28.32 3.71
C GLY A 165 -7.45 28.04 5.08
N ALA A 166 -7.80 26.92 5.68
CA ALA A 166 -7.18 26.45 6.91
C ALA A 166 -7.03 24.93 6.90
N ILE A 167 -5.92 24.43 7.42
CA ILE A 167 -5.63 22.99 7.54
C ILE A 167 -5.07 22.75 8.95
N ASP A 168 -5.72 21.90 9.74
CA ASP A 168 -5.27 21.53 11.09
C ASP A 168 -4.92 22.74 11.98
N GLY A 169 -5.79 23.75 11.99
CA GLY A 169 -5.59 25.00 12.73
C GLY A 169 -4.52 25.94 12.16
N THR A 170 -3.88 25.57 11.04
CA THR A 170 -2.92 26.41 10.32
C THR A 170 -3.64 27.18 9.21
N HIS A 171 -3.53 28.50 9.23
CA HIS A 171 -4.11 29.37 8.21
C HIS A 171 -3.24 29.41 6.95
N VAL A 172 -3.89 29.48 5.79
CA VAL A 172 -3.29 29.72 4.48
C VAL A 172 -3.78 31.10 4.01
N ALA A 173 -2.86 31.96 3.58
CA ALA A 173 -3.12 33.34 3.16
C ALA A 173 -2.48 33.65 1.80
#